data_AF-A0A914HQ17-F1
#
_entry.id   AF-A0A914HQ17-F1
#
_cell.length_a   1.000
_cell.length_b   1.000
_cell.length_c   1.000
_cell.angle_alpha   90.00
_cell.angle_beta   90.00
_cell.angle_gamma   90.00
#
_symmetry.space_group_name_H-M   'P 1'
#
loop_
_entity.id
_entity.type
_entity.pdbx_description
1 polymer ?
#
loop_
_entity_poly.entity_id
_entity_poly.type
_entity_poly.pdbx_seq_one_letter_code
_entity_poly.pdbx_strand_id
1 'polypeptide(L)'
;MKAELKREGFKNSQNELDETVAKELGLSFRTIYAWKQKLGQSKPTHKHSDSEQKELMKCYYEIKDKNPKISDENIAKMLKIGGRTLVRWKKQFIRQQLHPNSVDGHSVEENAAANVQEIENSNLRSI
;
A
#
# COMPACT_ATOMS: atom_id res chain seq x y z
N MET A 1 19.62 39.69 -34.65
CA MET A 1 19.86 39.31 -33.23
C MET A 1 19.05 38.05 -32.94
N LYS A 2 19.70 36.91 -32.69
CA LYS A 2 19.02 35.67 -32.32
C LYS A 2 18.86 35.67 -30.80
N ALA A 3 17.63 35.77 -30.31
CA ALA A 3 17.36 35.67 -28.88
C ALA A 3 17.50 34.19 -28.46
N GLU A 4 18.55 33.90 -27.71
CA GLU A 4 18.72 32.61 -27.03
C GLU A 4 17.72 32.55 -25.87
N LEU A 5 16.63 31.81 -26.06
CA LEU A 5 15.79 31.39 -24.93
C LEU A 5 16.60 30.42 -24.06
N LYS A 6 17.15 30.95 -22.97
CA LYS A 6 17.59 30.18 -21.80
C LYS A 6 16.42 29.28 -21.37
N ARG A 7 16.48 27.99 -21.69
CA ARG A 7 15.67 26.97 -21.02
C ARG A 7 16.25 26.79 -19.62
N GLU A 8 15.82 27.64 -18.69
CA GLU A 8 15.96 27.32 -17.28
C GLU A 8 15.25 26.00 -17.04
N GLY A 9 16.00 25.03 -16.52
CA GLY A 9 15.50 23.71 -16.16
C GLY A 9 14.54 23.81 -14.98
N PHE A 10 13.33 24.29 -15.22
CA PHE A 10 12.24 24.22 -14.27
C PHE A 10 11.85 22.75 -14.12
N LYS A 11 12.27 22.15 -13.01
CA LYS A 11 11.77 20.88 -12.51
C LYS A 11 10.35 21.07 -11.99
N ASN A 12 9.45 21.55 -12.85
CA ASN A 12 8.05 21.61 -12.50
C ASN A 12 7.59 20.17 -12.31
N SER A 13 6.98 19.92 -11.15
CA SER A 13 6.31 18.65 -10.93
C SER A 13 5.26 18.47 -12.04
N GLN A 14 5.03 17.23 -12.48
CA GLN A 14 4.06 16.95 -13.55
C GLN A 14 2.70 17.63 -13.30
N ASN A 15 2.32 17.77 -12.02
CA ASN A 15 1.11 18.42 -11.59
C ASN A 15 1.09 19.92 -11.89
N GLU A 16 2.20 20.64 -11.70
CA GLU A 16 2.28 22.09 -12.00
C GLU A 16 2.18 22.35 -13.51
N LEU A 17 2.77 21.47 -14.33
CA LEU A 17 2.61 21.54 -15.78
C LEU A 17 1.14 21.31 -16.17
N ASP A 18 0.52 20.30 -15.58
CA ASP A 18 -0.87 19.95 -15.85
C ASP A 18 -1.85 21.05 -15.40
N GLU A 19 -1.56 21.73 -14.29
CA GLU A 19 -2.30 22.90 -13.85
C GLU A 19 -2.15 24.09 -14.80
N THR A 20 -0.95 24.30 -15.33
CA THR A 20 -0.69 25.37 -16.31
C THR A 20 -1.45 25.10 -17.61
N VAL A 21 -1.36 23.88 -18.14
CA VAL A 21 -2.10 23.45 -19.33
C VAL A 21 -3.61 23.53 -19.11
N ALA A 22 -4.11 23.14 -17.93
CA ALA A 22 -5.52 23.27 -17.60
C ALA A 22 -5.98 24.74 -17.65
N LYS A 23 -5.20 25.66 -17.07
CA LYS A 23 -5.50 27.09 -17.09
C LYS A 23 -5.51 27.66 -18.51
N GLU A 24 -4.51 27.35 -19.32
CA GLU A 24 -4.41 27.82 -20.71
C GLU A 24 -5.58 27.34 -21.57
N LEU A 25 -6.06 26.13 -21.34
CA LEU A 25 -7.19 25.54 -22.06
C LEU A 25 -8.57 25.89 -21.47
N GLY A 26 -8.63 26.66 -20.37
CA GLY A 26 -9.87 26.96 -19.68
C GLY A 26 -10.55 25.73 -19.05
N LEU A 27 -9.79 24.69 -18.76
CA LEU A 27 -10.25 23.43 -18.20
C LEU A 27 -9.95 23.33 -16.71
N SER A 28 -10.67 22.44 -16.03
CA SER A 28 -10.30 22.05 -14.67
C SER A 28 -9.10 21.10 -14.70
N PHE A 29 -8.22 21.18 -13.70
CA PHE A 29 -7.14 20.21 -13.50
C PHE A 29 -7.67 18.76 -13.46
N ARG A 30 -8.86 18.55 -12.86
CA ARG A 30 -9.52 17.23 -12.82
C ARG A 30 -9.81 16.68 -14.22
N THR A 31 -10.14 17.55 -15.18
CA THR A 31 -10.39 17.16 -16.58
C THR A 31 -9.12 16.62 -17.22
N ILE A 32 -8.01 17.35 -17.09
CA ILE A 32 -6.70 16.91 -17.60
C ILE A 32 -6.27 15.58 -16.95
N TYR A 33 -6.42 15.47 -15.63
CA TYR A 33 -6.12 14.24 -14.90
C TYR A 33 -6.95 13.04 -15.40
N ALA A 34 -8.26 13.22 -15.59
CA ALA A 34 -9.15 12.17 -16.09
C ALA A 34 -8.79 11.72 -17.52
N TRP A 35 -8.37 12.65 -18.38
CA TRP A 35 -7.90 12.31 -19.72
C TRP A 35 -6.60 11.51 -19.67
N LYS A 36 -5.65 11.90 -18.82
CA LYS A 36 -4.41 11.14 -18.63
C LYS A 36 -4.67 9.72 -18.13
N GLN A 37 -5.63 9.54 -17.22
CA GLN A 37 -6.07 8.22 -16.78
C GLN A 37 -6.63 7.39 -17.94
N LYS A 38 -7.53 7.97 -18.75
CA LYS A 38 -8.10 7.30 -19.94
C LYS A 38 -7.04 6.94 -21.00
N LEU A 39 -6.01 7.76 -21.12
CA LEU A 39 -4.89 7.54 -22.05
C LEU A 39 -3.76 6.69 -21.46
N GLY A 40 -3.91 6.15 -20.24
CA GLY A 40 -2.89 5.32 -19.59
C GLY A 40 -1.62 6.08 -19.18
N GLN A 41 -1.64 7.41 -19.18
CA GLN A 41 -0.50 8.26 -18.82
C GLN A 41 -0.40 8.52 -17.31
N SER A 42 -1.34 8.01 -16.52
CA SER A 42 -1.25 8.05 -15.06
C SER A 42 -0.23 7.03 -14.57
N LYS A 43 0.65 7.45 -13.66
CA LYS A 43 1.54 6.51 -12.97
C LYS A 43 0.68 5.50 -12.17
N PRO A 44 0.95 4.19 -12.28
CA PRO A 44 0.26 3.22 -11.47
C PRO A 44 0.55 3.53 -10.00
N THR A 45 -0.52 3.75 -9.22
CA THR A 45 -0.39 3.75 -7.77
C THR A 45 -0.12 2.31 -7.36
N HIS A 46 1.07 2.01 -6.83
CA HIS A 46 1.29 0.70 -6.22
C HIS A 46 0.32 0.57 -5.05
N LYS A 47 -0.66 -0.32 -5.21
CA LYS A 47 -1.57 -0.72 -4.15
C LYS A 47 -1.00 -1.98 -3.55
N HIS A 48 -0.85 -2.00 -2.23
CA HIS A 48 -0.56 -3.22 -1.51
C HIS A 48 -1.84 -4.06 -1.43
N SER A 49 -1.71 -5.39 -1.55
CA SER A 49 -2.83 -6.29 -1.30
C SER A 49 -3.13 -6.40 0.21
N ASP A 50 -4.31 -6.89 0.56
CA ASP A 50 -4.65 -7.10 1.97
C ASP A 50 -3.73 -8.14 2.66
N SER A 51 -3.25 -9.14 1.92
CA SER A 51 -2.29 -10.12 2.42
C SER A 51 -0.93 -9.47 2.69
N GLU A 52 -0.43 -8.68 1.74
CA GLU A 52 0.83 -7.96 1.87
C GLU A 52 0.77 -6.95 3.03
N GLN A 53 -0.34 -6.22 3.16
CA GLN A 53 -0.56 -5.32 4.30
C GLN A 53 -0.49 -6.06 5.64
N LYS A 54 -1.11 -7.23 5.77
CA LYS A 54 -1.08 -8.03 7.01
C LYS A 54 0.32 -8.51 7.35
N GLU A 55 1.06 -9.00 6.36
CA GLU A 55 2.46 -9.44 6.55
C GLU A 55 3.35 -8.27 6.98
N LEU A 56 3.25 -7.13 6.30
CA LEU A 56 4.01 -5.94 6.65
C LEU A 56 3.67 -5.42 8.05
N MET A 57 2.42 -5.55 8.51
CA MET A 57 2.05 -5.19 9.88
C MET A 57 2.60 -6.15 10.92
N LYS A 58 2.68 -7.46 10.63
CA LYS A 58 3.39 -8.40 11.53
C LYS A 58 4.86 -8.01 11.67
N CYS A 59 5.54 -7.75 10.55
CA CYS A 59 6.94 -7.29 10.57
C CYS A 59 7.11 -5.97 11.34
N TYR A 60 6.17 -5.03 11.21
CA TYR A 60 6.19 -3.79 11.99
C TYR A 60 6.22 -4.06 13.50
N TYR A 61 5.33 -4.93 14.00
CA TYR A 61 5.26 -5.24 15.42
C TYR A 61 6.49 -6.03 15.89
N GLU A 62 7.01 -6.96 15.10
CA GLU A 62 8.26 -7.67 15.43
C GLU A 62 9.47 -6.74 15.56
N ILE A 63 9.60 -5.75 14.65
CA ILE A 63 10.68 -4.76 14.73
C ILE A 63 10.50 -3.87 15.96
N LYS A 64 9.26 -3.48 16.26
CA LYS A 64 8.94 -2.62 17.41
C LYS A 64 9.17 -3.34 18.74
N ASP A 65 8.86 -4.63 18.81
CA ASP A 65 9.10 -5.48 19.98
C ASP A 65 10.61 -5.64 20.24
N LYS A 66 11.38 -5.95 19.19
CA LYS A 66 12.85 -6.06 19.28
C LYS A 66 13.54 -4.73 19.60
N ASN A 67 13.02 -3.61 19.10
CA ASN A 67 13.62 -2.29 19.26
C ASN A 67 12.57 -1.22 19.59
N PRO A 68 12.13 -1.09 20.85
CA PRO A 68 11.03 -0.18 21.21
C PRO A 68 11.31 1.30 20.93
N LYS A 69 12.59 1.68 20.91
CA LYS A 69 13.05 3.06 20.68
C LYS A 69 13.07 3.48 19.22
N ILE A 70 12.94 2.55 18.27
CA ILE A 70 12.96 2.91 16.85
C ILE A 70 11.71 3.73 16.50
N SER A 71 11.89 4.80 15.72
CA SER A 71 10.77 5.64 15.29
C SER A 71 9.94 4.92 14.23
N ASP A 72 8.64 5.22 14.19
CA ASP A 72 7.74 4.66 13.18
C ASP A 72 8.14 5.08 11.75
N GLU A 73 8.75 6.26 11.60
CA GLU A 73 9.27 6.71 10.31
C GLU A 73 10.44 5.86 9.81
N ASN A 74 11.33 5.45 10.72
CA ASN A 74 12.44 4.57 10.38
C ASN A 74 11.95 3.16 10.02
N ILE A 75 10.97 2.62 10.76
CA ILE A 75 10.35 1.34 10.38
C ILE A 75 9.65 1.46 9.02
N ALA A 76 8.94 2.56 8.75
CA ALA A 76 8.28 2.79 7.45
C ALA A 76 9.31 2.78 6.31
N LYS A 77 10.46 3.42 6.49
CA LYS A 77 11.58 3.40 5.52
C LYS A 77 12.13 1.99 5.32
N MET A 78 12.33 1.22 6.40
CA MET A 78 12.80 -0.17 6.32
C MET A 78 11.83 -1.07 5.54
N LEU A 79 10.53 -0.90 5.79
CA LEU A 79 9.47 -1.64 5.10
C LEU A 79 9.14 -1.08 3.70
N LYS A 80 9.78 0.02 3.29
CA LYS A 80 9.51 0.74 2.03
C LYS A 80 8.04 1.19 1.89
N ILE A 81 7.40 1.50 3.01
CA ILE A 81 6.01 1.98 3.07
C ILE A 81 6.03 3.49 3.33
N GLY A 82 5.10 4.24 2.71
CA GLY A 82 4.91 5.65 3.05
C GLY A 82 4.44 5.82 4.50
N GLY A 83 5.01 6.76 5.26
CA GLY A 83 4.65 6.97 6.66
C GLY A 83 3.16 7.21 6.91
N ARG A 84 2.48 7.93 6.00
CA ARG A 84 1.01 8.11 6.06
C ARG A 84 0.24 6.79 5.90
N THR A 85 0.73 5.90 5.03
CA THR A 85 0.16 4.56 4.83
C THR A 85 0.32 3.73 6.09
N LEU A 86 1.50 3.72 6.71
CA LEU A 86 1.74 3.01 7.98
C LEU A 86 0.81 3.49 9.10
N VAL A 87 0.64 4.81 9.27
CA VAL A 87 -0.27 5.38 10.27
C VAL A 87 -1.73 4.95 10.02
N ARG A 88 -2.17 4.94 8.76
CA ARG A 88 -3.51 4.46 8.39
C ARG A 88 -3.69 2.98 8.70
N TRP A 89 -2.71 2.15 8.34
CA TRP A 89 -2.77 0.70 8.56
C TRP A 89 -2.76 0.33 10.03
N LYS A 90 -1.96 1.01 10.87
CA LYS A 90 -1.99 0.82 12.34
C LYS A 90 -3.39 1.06 12.90
N LYS A 91 -4.06 2.14 12.47
CA LYS A 91 -5.43 2.45 12.90
C LYS A 91 -6.43 1.38 12.47
N GLN A 92 -6.29 0.85 11.25
CA GLN A 92 -7.15 -0.23 10.76
C GLN A 92 -6.91 -1.54 11.52
N PHE A 93 -5.65 -1.88 11.79
CA PHE A 93 -5.27 -3.10 12.48
C PHE A 93 -5.79 -3.13 13.94
N ILE A 94 -5.68 -2.01 14.67
CA ILE A 94 -6.23 -1.88 16.02
C ILE A 94 -7.76 -2.08 16.01
N ARG A 95 -8.47 -1.51 15.02
CA ARG A 95 -9.92 -1.70 14.88
C ARG A 95 -10.29 -3.15 14.62
N GLN A 96 -9.53 -3.85 13.78
CA GLN A 96 -9.75 -5.26 13.45
C GLN A 96 -9.48 -6.19 14.65
N GLN A 97 -8.50 -5.87 15.51
CA GLN A 97 -8.24 -6.65 16.72
C GLN A 97 -9.28 -6.41 17.84
N LEU A 98 -9.85 -5.21 17.92
CA LEU A 98 -10.87 -4.86 18.93
C LEU A 98 -12.27 -5.38 18.58
N HIS A 99 -12.56 -5.59 17.30
CA HIS A 99 -13.83 -6.16 16.84
C HIS A 99 -13.57 -7.32 15.87
N PRO A 100 -13.24 -8.52 16.37
CA PRO A 100 -13.01 -9.69 15.51
C PRO A 100 -14.25 -10.15 14.72
N ASN A 101 -15.44 -9.59 14.99
CA ASN A 101 -16.73 -10.02 14.40
C ASN A 101 -17.40 -9.01 13.45
N SER A 102 -16.74 -7.93 13.02
CA SER A 102 -17.33 -7.05 11.99
C SER A 102 -17.01 -7.61 10.60
N VAL A 103 -17.83 -8.58 10.18
CA VAL A 103 -17.86 -9.11 8.82
C VAL A 103 -18.47 -8.05 7.90
N ASP A 104 -17.62 -7.23 7.29
CA ASP A 104 -17.91 -6.57 6.01
C ASP A 104 -16.91 -7.20 5.02
N GLY A 105 -17.26 -8.18 4.20
CA GLY A 105 -18.42 -8.24 3.32
C GLY A 105 -17.91 -8.30 1.88
N HIS A 106 -17.15 -9.36 1.53
CA HIS A 106 -17.02 -9.99 0.20
C HIS A 106 -16.03 -11.16 0.29
N SER A 107 -16.51 -12.28 0.84
CA SER A 107 -15.99 -13.60 0.50
C SER A 107 -17.19 -14.40 0.02
N VAL A 108 -17.32 -14.50 -1.30
CA VAL A 108 -18.13 -15.56 -1.89
C VAL A 108 -17.34 -16.84 -1.69
N GLU A 109 -18.05 -17.83 -1.14
CA GLU A 109 -17.73 -19.24 -0.93
C GLU A 109 -16.98 -19.86 -2.13
N GLU A 110 -16.17 -20.90 -1.98
CA GLU A 110 -16.71 -22.27 -1.91
C GLU A 110 -15.63 -23.32 -1.54
N ASN A 111 -15.91 -24.00 -0.43
CA ASN A 111 -15.61 -25.36 0.05
C ASN A 111 -14.67 -26.33 -0.71
N ALA A 112 -13.81 -27.00 0.07
CA ALA A 112 -13.81 -28.48 0.26
C ALA A 112 -12.65 -28.85 1.23
N ALA A 113 -12.90 -29.10 2.51
CA ALA A 113 -13.31 -30.38 3.10
C ALA A 113 -12.16 -31.40 3.31
N ALA A 114 -11.99 -31.79 4.60
CA ALA A 114 -11.30 -32.97 5.14
C ALA A 114 -9.76 -33.03 4.97
N ASN A 115 -8.93 -33.47 5.92
CA ASN A 115 -9.13 -34.39 7.02
C ASN A 115 -8.03 -34.17 8.08
N VAL A 116 -8.40 -34.07 9.36
CA VAL A 116 -7.48 -34.10 10.51
C VAL A 116 -7.65 -35.46 11.17
N GLN A 117 -6.59 -36.28 11.16
CA GLN A 117 -6.17 -37.27 12.19
C GLN A 117 -5.36 -38.42 11.55
N GLU A 118 -4.04 -38.42 11.76
CA GLU A 118 -3.24 -39.58 12.21
C GLU A 118 -1.76 -39.17 12.25
N ILE A 119 -1.37 -38.58 13.39
CA ILE A 119 0.00 -38.63 13.87
C ILE A 119 0.00 -39.66 15.01
N GLU A 120 1.06 -40.46 15.07
CA GLU A 120 1.43 -41.42 16.13
C GLU A 120 0.70 -42.77 16.14
N ASN A 121 1.32 -43.77 15.50
CA ASN A 121 1.72 -45.03 16.15
C ASN A 121 2.23 -46.06 15.12
N SER A 122 3.48 -45.95 14.68
CA SER A 122 4.22 -47.07 14.05
C SER A 122 5.73 -46.83 14.02
N ASN A 123 6.30 -46.26 15.09
CA ASN A 123 7.71 -46.46 15.36
C ASN A 123 7.97 -46.39 16.87
N LEU A 124 8.48 -47.50 17.39
CA LEU A 124 8.99 -47.72 18.76
C LEU A 124 7.95 -48.13 19.81
N ARG A 125 7.55 -49.43 19.82
CA ARG A 125 7.49 -50.29 21.03
C ARG A 125 7.08 -51.73 20.72
N SER A 126 8.10 -52.58 20.60
CA SER A 126 8.19 -54.04 20.89
C SER A 126 9.11 -54.63 19.82
N ILE A 127 10.41 -54.73 20.11
CA ILE A 127 11.05 -55.90 20.74
C ILE A 127 10.92 -57.11 19.84
#